data_AF-A0A9D8KPR8-F1
#
_entry.id   AF-A0A9D8KPR8-F1
#
_cell.length_a   1.000
_cell.length_b   1.000
_cell.length_c   1.000
_cell.angle_alpha   90.00
_cell.angle_beta   90.00
_cell.angle_gamma   90.00
#
_symmetry.space_group_name_H-M   'P 1'
#
loop_
_entity.id
_entity.type
_entity.pdbx_description
1 polymer ?
#
loop_
_entity_poly.entity_id
_entity_poly.type
_entity_poly.pdbx_seq_one_letter_code
_entity_poly.pdbx_strand_id
1 'polypeptide(L)'
;MSSQPPAPSRDIRPRESVDQTTASGQQSDYEALQALAADLETRAVEAANWYLRNKIWPRRLSRLLRFLAILFGVLGGLAPLVAGTTLFGDGSPALSGANQWGYILIALAAASLVFDRYFGFSSSWMRYMTAQMALQRALEKFQLSWGVWRIRANSTHLGEDQQATAISLLTAFQEQVGDLVDQEFQAWISQFKEQLAELQATINKDKEDRRPGSLVVGIHSDEAISGPAEVYLDNRIVRKTDSGSVLLTALNPGSHLVTVKANGGTLQGSATVSVQSGETSEANIELKAGAALTNANPPAPD
;
A
#
# COMPACT_ATOMS: atom_id res chain seq x y z
N MET A 1 13.26 -51.94 8.29
CA MET A 1 12.83 -50.74 9.03
C MET A 1 12.83 -49.59 8.05
N SER A 2 11.65 -49.14 7.61
CA SER A 2 11.51 -48.07 6.63
C SER A 2 11.93 -46.75 7.28
N SER A 3 13.15 -46.30 6.99
CA SER A 3 13.65 -44.99 7.38
C SER A 3 12.82 -43.93 6.68
N GLN A 4 11.94 -43.30 7.44
CA GLN A 4 11.19 -42.13 7.02
C GLN A 4 12.20 -41.02 6.66
N PRO A 5 12.13 -40.42 5.46
CA PRO A 5 13.04 -39.36 5.08
C PRO A 5 12.94 -38.21 6.09
N PRO A 6 14.07 -37.58 6.48
CA PRO A 6 14.07 -36.48 7.42
C PRO A 6 13.11 -35.39 6.95
N ALA A 7 12.40 -34.76 7.89
CA ALA A 7 11.48 -33.68 7.57
C ALA A 7 12.25 -32.59 6.80
N PRO A 8 11.69 -32.07 5.69
CA PRO A 8 12.39 -31.10 4.85
C PRO A 8 12.76 -29.90 5.70
N SER A 9 14.06 -29.60 5.77
CA SER A 9 14.56 -28.52 6.59
C SER A 9 13.98 -27.20 6.09
N ARG A 10 13.48 -26.36 7.00
CA ARG A 10 13.02 -25.01 6.67
C ARG A 10 14.17 -24.05 6.37
N ASP A 11 15.39 -24.55 6.42
CA ASP A 11 16.61 -23.76 6.39
C ASP A 11 17.29 -23.93 5.03
N ILE A 12 17.38 -22.83 4.28
CA ILE A 12 18.05 -22.77 2.97
C ILE A 12 19.55 -22.51 3.15
N ARG A 13 20.04 -22.40 4.39
CA ARG A 13 21.47 -22.22 4.67
C ARG A 13 22.27 -23.40 4.12
N PRO A 14 23.54 -23.16 3.75
CA PRO A 14 24.51 -24.23 3.58
C PRO A 14 24.47 -25.09 4.85
N ARG A 15 24.12 -26.38 4.70
CA ARG A 15 24.27 -27.30 5.84
C ARG A 15 25.77 -27.44 6.06
N GLU A 16 26.17 -27.69 7.31
CA GLU A 16 27.55 -28.10 7.62
C GLU A 16 27.99 -29.12 6.56
N SER A 17 29.11 -28.82 5.89
CA SER A 17 29.74 -29.75 4.95
C SER A 17 29.73 -31.10 5.61
N VAL A 18 29.17 -32.12 4.93
CA VAL A 18 29.18 -33.51 5.42
C VAL A 18 30.55 -33.75 6.04
N ASP A 19 30.57 -33.81 7.37
CA ASP A 19 31.80 -33.91 8.12
C ASP A 19 32.35 -35.27 7.73
N GLN A 20 33.39 -35.28 6.90
CA GLN A 20 34.01 -36.48 6.32
C GLN A 20 34.62 -37.40 7.40
N THR A 21 34.47 -37.03 8.67
CA THR A 21 35.14 -37.61 9.83
C THR A 21 34.49 -38.90 10.36
N THR A 22 33.37 -39.39 9.81
CA THR A 22 32.72 -40.62 10.33
C THR A 22 32.62 -41.80 9.37
N ALA A 23 33.15 -41.72 8.15
CA ALA A 23 33.23 -42.86 7.24
C ALA A 23 34.67 -43.05 6.71
N SER A 24 35.62 -43.20 7.63
CA SER A 24 36.97 -43.71 7.34
C SER A 24 36.90 -45.21 7.00
N GLY A 25 36.28 -45.52 5.87
CA GLY A 25 36.22 -46.84 5.27
C GLY A 25 36.08 -46.68 3.77
N GLN A 26 37.21 -46.65 3.06
CA GLN A 26 37.41 -46.73 1.60
C GLN A 26 36.14 -46.53 0.74
N GLN A 27 35.51 -45.36 0.84
CA GLN A 27 34.33 -45.06 0.02
C GLN A 27 34.83 -44.68 -1.37
N SER A 28 34.28 -45.33 -2.40
CA SER A 28 34.71 -45.08 -3.77
C SER A 28 34.34 -43.66 -4.20
N ASP A 29 35.17 -43.00 -5.02
CA ASP A 29 34.89 -41.64 -5.55
C ASP A 29 33.50 -41.55 -6.21
N TYR A 30 33.07 -42.66 -6.82
CA TYR A 30 31.75 -42.81 -7.42
C TYR A 30 30.61 -42.71 -6.40
N GLU A 31 30.75 -43.35 -5.24
CA GLU A 31 29.77 -43.27 -4.15
C GLU A 31 29.75 -41.88 -3.52
N ALA A 32 30.91 -41.23 -3.37
CA ALA A 32 30.98 -39.86 -2.86
C ALA A 32 30.24 -38.87 -3.80
N LEU A 33 30.47 -38.97 -5.10
CA LEU A 33 29.77 -38.16 -6.11
C LEU A 33 28.26 -38.43 -6.14
N GLN A 34 27.84 -39.69 -5.98
CA GLN A 34 26.42 -40.04 -5.88
C GLN A 34 25.78 -39.47 -4.60
N ALA A 35 26.48 -39.51 -3.46
CA ALA A 35 25.98 -38.92 -2.23
C ALA A 35 25.79 -37.41 -2.35
N LEU A 36 26.75 -36.71 -2.98
CA LEU A 36 26.63 -35.28 -3.26
C LEU A 36 25.46 -34.96 -4.20
N ALA A 37 25.31 -35.73 -5.28
CA ALA A 37 24.19 -35.55 -6.20
C ALA A 37 22.83 -35.75 -5.51
N ALA A 38 22.70 -36.78 -4.68
CA ALA A 38 21.48 -37.06 -3.93
C ALA A 38 21.16 -35.96 -2.89
N ASP A 39 22.18 -35.41 -2.22
CA ASP A 39 22.01 -34.29 -1.29
C ASP A 39 21.55 -33.02 -2.03
N LEU A 40 22.17 -32.68 -3.17
CA LEU A 40 21.75 -31.54 -4.00
C LEU A 40 20.33 -31.71 -4.55
N GLU A 41 19.98 -32.91 -5.01
CA GLU A 41 18.64 -33.24 -5.47
C GLU A 41 17.61 -33.03 -4.36
N THR A 42 17.91 -33.55 -3.16
CA THR A 42 17.08 -33.39 -1.97
C THR A 42 16.88 -31.91 -1.63
N ARG A 43 17.94 -31.11 -1.63
CA ARG A 43 17.87 -29.65 -1.37
C ARG A 43 16.98 -28.93 -2.39
N ALA A 44 17.12 -29.23 -3.67
CA ALA A 44 16.31 -28.61 -4.70
C ALA A 44 14.82 -29.00 -4.58
N VAL A 45 14.53 -30.27 -4.23
CA VAL A 45 13.17 -30.74 -3.94
C VAL A 45 12.60 -30.06 -2.69
N GLU A 46 13.38 -29.94 -1.62
CA GLU A 46 12.99 -29.23 -0.40
C GLU A 46 12.65 -27.76 -0.70
N ALA A 47 13.50 -27.07 -1.48
CA ALA A 47 13.27 -25.71 -1.91
C ALA A 47 11.98 -25.59 -2.73
N ALA A 48 11.80 -26.40 -3.76
CA ALA A 48 10.58 -26.40 -4.58
C ALA A 48 9.32 -26.65 -3.74
N ASN A 49 9.37 -27.61 -2.81
CA ASN A 49 8.27 -27.92 -1.90
C ASN A 49 7.98 -26.77 -0.92
N TRP A 50 9.00 -26.06 -0.46
CA TRP A 50 8.83 -24.87 0.35
C TRP A 50 8.01 -23.81 -0.40
N TYR A 51 8.36 -23.52 -1.66
CA TYR A 51 7.60 -22.61 -2.52
C TYR A 51 6.14 -23.09 -2.72
N LEU A 52 5.91 -24.40 -2.94
CA LEU A 52 4.55 -24.96 -3.05
C LEU A 52 3.71 -24.78 -1.78
N ARG A 53 4.31 -25.00 -0.61
CA ARG A 53 3.60 -24.92 0.67
C ARG A 53 3.32 -23.47 1.04
N ASN A 54 4.29 -22.58 0.80
CA ASN A 54 4.17 -21.17 1.18
C ASN A 54 3.20 -20.38 0.28
N LYS A 55 2.86 -20.89 -0.91
CA LYS A 55 1.89 -20.25 -1.84
C LYS A 55 0.47 -20.12 -1.28
N ILE A 56 0.08 -20.96 -0.31
CA ILE A 56 -1.32 -21.06 0.15
C ILE A 56 -1.71 -19.86 1.02
N TRP A 57 -0.77 -19.37 1.83
CA TRP A 57 -1.02 -18.28 2.78
C TRP A 57 -1.36 -16.95 2.09
N PRO A 58 -0.58 -16.46 1.11
CA PRO A 58 -0.92 -15.24 0.38
C PRO A 58 -2.27 -15.33 -0.33
N ARG A 59 -2.56 -16.48 -0.94
CA ARG A 59 -3.84 -16.72 -1.64
C ARG A 59 -5.03 -16.68 -0.69
N ARG A 60 -4.93 -17.31 0.49
CA ARG A 60 -6.01 -17.33 1.48
C ARG A 60 -6.24 -15.94 2.08
N LEU A 61 -5.15 -15.23 2.40
CA LEU A 61 -5.24 -13.89 2.97
C LEU A 61 -5.85 -12.89 2.00
N SER A 62 -5.45 -12.92 0.73
CA SER A 62 -6.05 -12.07 -0.31
C SER A 62 -7.55 -12.34 -0.50
N ARG A 63 -7.96 -13.62 -0.53
CA ARG A 63 -9.38 -13.99 -0.63
C ARG A 63 -10.18 -13.56 0.59
N LEU A 64 -9.62 -13.70 1.78
CA LEU A 64 -10.24 -13.27 3.03
C LEU A 64 -10.42 -11.74 3.05
N LEU A 65 -9.39 -10.98 2.66
CA LEU A 65 -9.44 -9.52 2.57
C LEU A 65 -10.48 -9.05 1.55
N ARG A 66 -10.57 -9.70 0.40
CA ARG A 66 -11.62 -9.40 -0.60
C ARG A 66 -13.01 -9.73 -0.10
N PHE A 67 -13.17 -10.86 0.58
CA PHE A 67 -14.46 -11.23 1.20
C PHE A 67 -14.86 -10.23 2.27
N LEU A 68 -13.94 -9.86 3.17
CA LEU A 68 -14.15 -8.84 4.21
C LEU A 68 -14.49 -7.48 3.59
N ALA A 69 -13.79 -7.07 2.52
CA ALA A 69 -14.08 -5.82 1.83
C ALA A 69 -15.50 -5.80 1.24
N ILE A 70 -15.94 -6.88 0.61
CA ILE A 70 -17.32 -6.99 0.10
C ILE A 70 -18.31 -7.00 1.26
N LEU A 71 -18.06 -7.81 2.29
CA LEU A 71 -18.96 -7.92 3.44
C LEU A 71 -19.14 -6.57 4.15
N PHE A 72 -18.05 -5.89 4.47
CA PHE A 72 -18.08 -4.59 5.13
C PHE A 72 -18.59 -3.48 4.22
N GLY A 73 -18.29 -3.54 2.92
CA GLY A 73 -18.84 -2.59 1.94
C GLY A 73 -20.35 -2.72 1.80
N VAL A 74 -20.88 -3.94 1.75
CA VAL A 74 -22.32 -4.20 1.70
C VAL A 74 -22.99 -3.80 3.01
N LEU A 75 -22.49 -4.25 4.16
CA LEU A 75 -23.07 -3.90 5.47
C LEU A 75 -23.00 -2.39 5.73
N GLY A 76 -21.87 -1.75 5.40
CA GLY A 76 -21.68 -0.32 5.56
C GLY A 76 -22.52 0.52 4.61
N GLY A 77 -22.67 0.08 3.35
CA GLY A 77 -23.54 0.73 2.36
C GLY A 77 -25.04 0.55 2.62
N LEU A 78 -25.43 -0.55 3.27
CA LEU A 78 -26.83 -0.78 3.68
C LEU A 78 -27.18 -0.08 5.01
N ALA A 79 -26.20 0.31 5.82
CA ALA A 79 -26.45 0.93 7.12
C ALA A 79 -27.36 2.18 7.07
N PRO A 80 -27.21 3.13 6.12
CA PRO A 80 -28.12 4.27 5.99
C PRO A 80 -29.55 3.88 5.61
N LEU A 81 -29.72 2.78 4.87
CA LEU A 81 -31.04 2.28 4.46
C LEU A 81 -31.78 1.63 5.65
N VAL A 82 -31.05 0.92 6.52
CA VAL A 82 -31.63 0.34 7.75
C VAL A 82 -31.95 1.42 8.77
N ALA A 83 -31.10 2.44 8.91
CA ALA A 83 -31.37 3.58 9.79
C ALA A 83 -32.59 4.41 9.34
N GLY A 84 -32.85 4.46 8.02
CA GLY A 84 -33.98 5.20 7.45
C GLY A 84 -35.30 4.40 7.32
N THR A 85 -35.29 3.09 7.60
CA THR A 85 -36.50 2.25 7.49
C THR A 85 -37.13 2.00 8.86
N THR A 86 -38.42 2.32 8.99
CA THR A 86 -39.25 2.06 10.19
C THR A 86 -39.58 0.57 10.40
N LEU A 87 -38.99 -0.32 9.59
CA LEU A 87 -39.22 -1.77 9.58
C LEU A 87 -38.90 -2.46 10.91
N PHE A 88 -38.05 -1.85 11.75
CA PHE A 88 -37.63 -2.41 13.04
C PHE A 88 -38.17 -1.65 14.27
N GLY A 89 -39.17 -0.79 14.07
CA GLY A 89 -39.86 -0.05 15.13
C GLY A 89 -39.10 1.21 15.59
N ASP A 90 -39.85 2.28 15.85
CA ASP A 90 -39.32 3.52 16.41
C ASP A 90 -38.63 3.25 17.75
N GLY A 91 -37.33 3.54 17.82
CA GLY A 91 -36.64 3.70 19.10
C GLY A 91 -35.81 2.52 19.62
N SER A 92 -35.38 1.55 18.78
CA SER A 92 -34.33 0.64 19.26
C SER A 92 -32.99 1.40 19.41
N PRO A 93 -32.41 1.49 20.63
CA PRO A 93 -31.19 2.27 20.87
C PRO A 93 -29.94 1.67 20.19
N ALA A 94 -30.06 0.45 19.65
CA ALA A 94 -29.02 -0.20 18.86
C ALA A 94 -28.90 0.38 17.43
N LEU A 95 -29.99 0.94 16.87
CA LEU A 95 -30.02 1.44 15.49
C LEU A 95 -29.69 2.94 15.37
N SER A 96 -29.76 3.72 16.45
CA SER A 96 -29.39 5.14 16.44
C SER A 96 -27.89 5.36 16.14
N GLY A 97 -27.04 4.36 16.39
CA GLY A 97 -25.63 4.34 16.01
C GLY A 97 -25.33 3.71 14.64
N ALA A 98 -26.31 3.14 13.95
CA ALA A 98 -26.09 2.35 12.73
C ALA A 98 -25.37 3.14 11.63
N ASN A 99 -25.66 4.44 11.49
CA ASN A 99 -24.96 5.31 10.53
C ASN A 99 -23.46 5.44 10.84
N GLN A 100 -23.09 5.60 12.12
CA GLN A 100 -21.69 5.72 12.54
C GLN A 100 -20.92 4.42 12.30
N TRP A 101 -21.54 3.29 12.64
CA TRP A 101 -20.99 1.96 12.33
C TRP A 101 -20.88 1.72 10.82
N GLY A 102 -21.82 2.24 10.02
CA GLY A 102 -21.77 2.18 8.57
C GLY A 102 -20.51 2.81 7.97
N TYR A 103 -20.14 4.02 8.43
CA TYR A 103 -18.90 4.66 8.01
C TYR A 103 -17.65 3.89 8.43
N ILE A 104 -17.65 3.32 9.64
CA ILE A 104 -16.53 2.47 10.13
C ILE A 104 -16.38 1.21 9.25
N LEU A 105 -17.50 0.58 8.88
CA LEU A 105 -17.48 -0.61 8.01
C LEU A 105 -16.99 -0.26 6.61
N ILE A 106 -17.43 0.86 6.02
CA ILE A 106 -16.90 1.31 4.72
C ILE A 106 -15.40 1.61 4.82
N ALA A 107 -14.94 2.28 5.89
CA ALA A 107 -13.53 2.54 6.11
C ALA A 107 -12.72 1.23 6.24
N LEU A 108 -13.27 0.23 6.93
CA LEU A 108 -12.65 -1.09 7.08
C LEU A 108 -12.62 -1.88 5.76
N ALA A 109 -13.65 -1.72 4.92
CA ALA A 109 -13.68 -2.28 3.57
C ALA A 109 -12.57 -1.68 2.70
N ALA A 110 -12.45 -0.35 2.69
CA ALA A 110 -11.39 0.36 1.97
C ALA A 110 -10.00 -0.03 2.49
N ALA A 111 -9.82 -0.06 3.81
CA ALA A 111 -8.56 -0.48 4.44
C ALA A 111 -8.18 -1.91 4.04
N SER A 112 -9.15 -2.83 3.96
CA SER A 112 -8.90 -4.23 3.55
C SER A 112 -8.37 -4.33 2.10
N LEU A 113 -8.92 -3.53 1.18
CA LEU A 113 -8.46 -3.49 -0.22
C LEU A 113 -7.07 -2.86 -0.34
N VAL A 114 -6.86 -1.77 0.39
CA VAL A 114 -5.57 -1.07 0.47
C VAL A 114 -4.50 -2.02 1.01
N PHE A 115 -4.81 -2.77 2.05
CA PHE A 115 -3.93 -3.77 2.65
C PHE A 115 -3.60 -4.92 1.66
N ASP A 116 -4.59 -5.46 0.92
CA ASP A 116 -4.32 -6.47 -0.11
C ASP A 116 -3.37 -5.96 -1.21
N ARG A 117 -3.53 -4.69 -1.61
CA ARG A 117 -2.73 -4.06 -2.66
C ARG A 117 -1.29 -3.79 -2.21
N TYR A 118 -1.09 -3.20 -1.05
CA TYR A 118 0.25 -2.83 -0.55
C TYR A 118 1.09 -4.04 -0.14
N PHE A 119 0.47 -5.09 0.40
CA PHE A 119 1.23 -6.28 0.79
C PHE A 119 1.38 -7.30 -0.36
N GLY A 120 0.75 -7.05 -1.52
CA GLY A 120 0.97 -7.85 -2.74
C GLY A 120 0.57 -9.32 -2.60
N PHE A 121 -0.31 -9.67 -1.65
CA PHE A 121 -0.72 -11.06 -1.37
C PHE A 121 -1.32 -11.74 -2.61
N SER A 122 -2.02 -10.98 -3.44
CA SER A 122 -2.62 -11.43 -4.69
C SER A 122 -1.58 -11.83 -5.74
N SER A 123 -0.48 -11.09 -5.84
CA SER A 123 0.62 -11.34 -6.80
C SER A 123 1.65 -12.35 -6.31
N SER A 124 1.81 -12.47 -4.99
CA SER A 124 2.81 -13.34 -4.37
C SER A 124 2.62 -14.80 -4.77
N TRP A 125 1.38 -15.31 -4.82
CA TRP A 125 1.12 -16.70 -5.21
C TRP A 125 1.66 -17.05 -6.60
N MET A 126 1.55 -16.13 -7.57
CA MET A 126 2.08 -16.36 -8.92
C MET A 126 3.61 -16.42 -8.90
N ARG A 127 4.28 -15.54 -8.15
CA ARG A 127 5.74 -15.58 -7.98
C ARG A 127 6.23 -16.88 -7.33
N TYR A 128 5.57 -17.33 -6.25
CA TYR A 128 5.87 -18.63 -5.63
C TYR A 128 5.70 -19.78 -6.64
N MET A 129 4.68 -19.73 -7.50
CA MET A 129 4.45 -20.75 -8.52
C MET A 129 5.50 -20.73 -9.63
N THR A 130 5.88 -19.54 -10.11
CA THR A 130 6.91 -19.38 -11.14
C THR A 130 8.27 -19.86 -10.64
N ALA A 131 8.67 -19.48 -9.43
CA ALA A 131 9.92 -19.94 -8.82
C ALA A 131 9.94 -21.46 -8.66
N GLN A 132 8.83 -22.05 -8.20
CA GLN A 132 8.72 -23.50 -8.10
C GLN A 132 8.81 -24.21 -9.46
N MET A 133 8.10 -23.73 -10.47
CA MET A 133 8.16 -24.32 -11.82
C MET A 133 9.57 -24.22 -12.39
N ALA A 134 10.29 -23.14 -12.14
CA ALA A 134 11.67 -22.96 -12.58
C ALA A 134 12.61 -23.94 -11.87
N LEU A 135 12.49 -24.10 -10.54
CA LEU A 135 13.25 -25.07 -9.75
C LEU A 135 12.98 -26.51 -10.20
N GLN A 136 11.73 -26.85 -10.48
CA GLN A 136 11.35 -28.18 -10.97
C GLN A 136 11.97 -28.48 -12.34
N ARG A 137 11.95 -27.52 -13.27
CA ARG A 137 12.60 -27.68 -14.58
C ARG A 137 14.12 -27.82 -14.46
N ALA A 138 14.76 -27.08 -13.56
CA ALA A 138 16.18 -27.20 -13.29
C ALA A 138 16.53 -28.60 -12.73
N LEU A 139 15.72 -29.09 -11.78
CA LEU A 139 15.85 -30.42 -11.20
C LEU A 139 15.72 -31.53 -12.26
N GLU A 140 14.67 -31.48 -13.09
CA GLU A 140 14.46 -32.46 -14.16
C GLU A 140 15.62 -32.48 -15.16
N LYS A 141 16.14 -31.29 -15.53
CA LYS A 141 17.31 -31.16 -16.40
C LYS A 141 18.56 -31.77 -15.76
N PHE A 142 18.79 -31.53 -14.48
CA PHE A 142 19.91 -32.11 -13.74
C PHE A 142 19.79 -33.63 -13.64
N GLN A 143 18.64 -34.17 -13.23
CA GLN A 143 18.40 -35.61 -13.12
C GLN A 143 18.67 -36.35 -14.44
N LEU A 144 18.23 -35.78 -15.57
CA LEU A 144 18.52 -36.34 -16.90
C LEU A 144 20.01 -36.30 -17.23
N SER A 145 20.66 -35.15 -17.02
CA SER A 145 22.09 -34.97 -17.30
C SER A 145 22.96 -35.89 -16.43
N TRP A 146 22.61 -36.00 -15.15
CA TRP A 146 23.25 -36.89 -14.19
C TRP A 146 23.01 -38.36 -14.51
N GLY A 147 21.81 -38.71 -14.97
CA GLY A 147 21.48 -40.04 -15.49
C GLY A 147 22.37 -40.43 -16.68
N VAL A 148 22.52 -39.53 -17.66
CA VAL A 148 23.41 -39.76 -18.81
C VAL A 148 24.87 -39.91 -18.38
N TRP A 149 25.34 -39.08 -17.45
CA TRP A 149 26.69 -39.21 -16.91
C TRP A 149 26.90 -40.56 -16.20
N ARG A 150 25.97 -40.98 -15.34
CA ARG A 150 26.04 -42.26 -14.62
C ARG A 150 26.12 -43.48 -15.56
N ILE A 151 25.40 -43.45 -16.68
CA ILE A 151 25.44 -44.53 -17.68
C ILE A 151 26.82 -44.63 -18.35
N ARG A 152 27.53 -43.49 -18.51
CA ARG A 152 28.86 -43.42 -19.13
C ARG A 152 29.98 -43.69 -18.13
N ALA A 153 29.76 -43.41 -16.84
CA ALA A 153 30.72 -43.63 -15.78
C ALA A 153 30.84 -45.13 -15.46
N ASN A 154 32.06 -45.61 -15.23
CA ASN A 154 32.29 -46.97 -14.73
C ASN A 154 32.43 -46.93 -13.21
N SER A 155 31.62 -47.72 -12.49
CA SER A 155 31.58 -47.72 -11.01
C SER A 155 32.86 -48.22 -10.35
N THR A 156 33.70 -48.95 -11.08
CA THR A 156 34.90 -49.60 -10.52
C THR A 156 36.14 -48.70 -10.59
N HIS A 157 36.22 -47.79 -11.56
CA HIS A 157 37.33 -46.83 -11.67
C HIS A 157 36.86 -45.62 -12.48
N LEU A 158 36.78 -44.45 -11.83
CA LEU A 158 36.52 -43.19 -12.50
C LEU A 158 37.83 -42.64 -13.07
N GLY A 159 37.81 -42.17 -14.33
CA GLY A 159 38.89 -41.35 -14.87
C GLY A 159 38.79 -39.91 -14.35
N GLU A 160 39.91 -39.19 -14.27
CA GLU A 160 39.96 -37.78 -13.85
C GLU A 160 38.97 -36.90 -14.65
N ASP A 161 38.88 -37.10 -15.97
CA ASP A 161 37.93 -36.38 -16.83
C ASP A 161 36.47 -36.64 -16.45
N GLN A 162 36.13 -37.86 -16.04
CA GLN A 162 34.77 -38.21 -15.62
C GLN A 162 34.44 -37.56 -14.28
N GLN A 163 35.39 -37.50 -13.35
CA GLN A 163 35.26 -36.81 -12.07
C GLN A 163 35.09 -35.30 -12.27
N ALA A 164 35.95 -34.67 -13.08
CA ALA A 164 35.86 -33.25 -13.39
C ALA A 164 34.51 -32.90 -14.04
N THR A 165 34.03 -33.73 -14.97
CA THR A 165 32.71 -33.57 -15.58
C THR A 165 31.59 -33.67 -14.53
N ALA A 166 31.66 -34.64 -13.62
CA ALA A 166 30.67 -34.82 -12.56
C ALA A 166 30.61 -33.59 -11.64
N ILE A 167 31.76 -33.14 -11.16
CA ILE A 167 31.88 -31.97 -10.28
C ILE A 167 31.31 -30.74 -11.00
N SER A 168 31.67 -30.52 -12.27
CA SER A 168 31.14 -29.39 -13.04
C SER A 168 29.62 -29.40 -13.16
N LEU A 169 29.01 -30.59 -13.32
CA LEU A 169 27.57 -30.75 -13.41
C LEU A 169 26.87 -30.46 -12.07
N LEU A 170 27.48 -30.89 -10.95
CA LEU A 170 26.99 -30.62 -9.60
C LEU A 170 27.08 -29.13 -9.26
N THR A 171 28.23 -28.49 -9.53
CA THR A 171 28.43 -27.06 -9.29
C THR A 171 27.47 -26.22 -10.14
N ALA A 172 27.34 -26.52 -11.44
CA ALA A 172 26.43 -25.80 -12.32
C ALA A 172 24.96 -25.93 -11.88
N PHE A 173 24.55 -27.09 -11.35
CA PHE A 173 23.21 -27.26 -10.81
C PHE A 173 23.00 -26.46 -9.52
N GLN A 174 23.97 -26.48 -8.61
CA GLN A 174 23.91 -25.70 -7.37
C GLN A 174 23.84 -24.20 -7.66
N GLU A 175 24.65 -23.69 -8.58
CA GLU A 175 24.62 -22.30 -9.04
C GLU A 175 23.25 -21.97 -9.65
N GLN A 176 22.73 -22.83 -10.53
CA GLN A 176 21.42 -22.62 -11.15
C GLN A 176 20.29 -22.54 -10.11
N VAL A 177 20.32 -23.37 -9.06
CA VAL A 177 19.34 -23.30 -7.97
C VAL A 177 19.48 -21.98 -7.19
N GLY A 178 20.71 -21.56 -6.90
CA GLY A 178 21.00 -20.28 -6.26
C GLY A 178 20.47 -19.09 -7.05
N ASP A 179 20.79 -19.04 -8.35
CA ASP A 179 20.34 -17.99 -9.27
C ASP A 179 18.81 -17.89 -9.33
N LEU A 180 18.10 -19.02 -9.34
CA LEU A 180 16.64 -19.04 -9.35
C LEU A 180 16.04 -18.46 -8.07
N VAL A 181 16.66 -18.74 -6.91
CA VAL A 181 16.24 -18.16 -5.63
C VAL A 181 16.56 -16.67 -5.58
N ASP A 182 17.74 -16.27 -6.05
CA ASP A 182 18.15 -14.86 -6.09
C ASP A 182 17.29 -14.03 -7.04
N GLN A 183 16.91 -14.57 -8.20
CA GLN A 183 15.98 -13.92 -9.12
C GLN A 183 14.61 -13.69 -8.49
N GLU A 184 14.09 -14.67 -7.74
CA GLU A 184 12.85 -14.51 -6.98
C GLU A 184 13.00 -13.39 -5.95
N PHE A 185 14.10 -13.40 -5.20
CA PHE A 185 14.35 -12.45 -4.14
C PHE A 185 14.50 -11.03 -4.68
N GLN A 186 15.18 -10.84 -5.82
CA GLN A 186 15.27 -9.53 -6.47
C GLN A 186 13.91 -9.05 -7.00
N ALA A 187 13.12 -9.95 -7.58
CA ALA A 187 11.75 -9.63 -7.97
C ALA A 187 10.89 -9.23 -6.75
N TRP A 188 11.11 -9.88 -5.60
CA TRP A 188 10.50 -9.50 -4.33
C TRP A 188 10.88 -8.09 -3.90
N ILE A 189 12.17 -7.79 -3.85
CA ILE A 189 12.69 -6.48 -3.44
C ILE A 189 12.16 -5.38 -4.35
N SER A 190 12.18 -5.60 -5.68
CA SER A 190 11.71 -4.62 -6.65
C SER A 190 10.25 -4.26 -6.41
N GLN A 191 9.40 -5.27 -6.28
CA GLN A 191 7.98 -5.07 -6.03
C GLN A 191 7.73 -4.34 -4.70
N PHE A 192 8.45 -4.73 -3.65
CA PHE A 192 8.32 -4.08 -2.35
C PHE A 192 8.74 -2.61 -2.38
N LYS A 193 9.83 -2.28 -3.08
CA LYS A 193 10.29 -0.90 -3.27
C LYS A 193 9.28 -0.06 -4.06
N GLU A 194 8.69 -0.62 -5.12
CA GLU A 194 7.66 0.04 -5.92
C GLU A 194 6.42 0.38 -5.08
N GLN A 195 5.95 -0.59 -4.28
CA GLN A 195 4.82 -0.38 -3.37
C GLN A 195 5.12 0.69 -2.30
N LEU A 196 6.34 0.72 -1.76
CA LEU A 196 6.75 1.74 -0.81
C LEU A 196 6.83 3.13 -1.45
N ALA A 197 7.31 3.22 -2.69
CA ALA A 197 7.38 4.46 -3.44
C ALA A 197 5.98 5.02 -3.76
N GLU A 198 5.03 4.16 -4.16
CA GLU A 198 3.62 4.56 -4.37
C GLU A 198 3.00 5.12 -3.08
N LEU A 199 3.27 4.48 -1.94
CA LEU A 199 2.79 4.94 -0.63
C LEU A 199 3.37 6.32 -0.27
N GLN A 200 4.70 6.49 -0.42
CA GLN A 200 5.37 7.75 -0.15
C GLN A 200 4.87 8.88 -1.08
N ALA A 201 4.69 8.59 -2.36
CA ALA A 201 4.14 9.54 -3.32
C ALA A 201 2.73 9.99 -2.94
N THR A 202 1.88 9.05 -2.51
CA THR A 202 0.51 9.36 -2.04
C THR A 202 0.55 10.24 -0.79
N ILE A 203 1.40 9.93 0.19
CA ILE A 203 1.57 10.75 1.41
C ILE A 203 2.10 12.15 1.08
N ASN A 204 3.08 12.24 0.18
CA ASN A 204 3.66 13.52 -0.21
C ASN A 204 2.66 14.39 -0.96
N LYS A 205 1.87 13.79 -1.87
CA LYS A 205 0.77 14.47 -2.54
C LYS A 205 -0.26 14.99 -1.54
N ASP A 206 -0.69 14.16 -0.59
CA ASP A 206 -1.62 14.59 0.47
C ASP A 206 -1.06 15.74 1.32
N LYS A 207 0.25 15.74 1.59
CA LYS A 207 0.92 16.85 2.29
C LYS A 207 0.98 18.10 1.44
N GLU A 208 1.28 17.96 0.15
CA GLU A 208 1.40 19.06 -0.80
C GLU A 208 0.04 19.71 -1.06
N ASP A 209 -1.03 18.92 -1.18
CA ASP A 209 -2.42 19.38 -1.33
C ASP A 209 -2.95 20.09 -0.06
N ARG A 210 -2.30 19.88 1.10
CA ARG A 210 -2.65 20.50 2.39
C ARG A 210 -1.72 21.63 2.80
N ARG A 211 -0.75 22.02 1.97
CA ARG A 211 0.15 23.14 2.33
C ARG A 211 -0.67 24.41 2.51
N PRO A 212 -0.55 25.11 3.65
CA PRO A 212 -1.35 26.30 3.85
C PRO A 212 -0.99 27.39 2.83
N GLY A 213 -2.01 27.96 2.18
CA GLY A 213 -1.88 29.11 1.31
C GLY A 213 -1.92 30.43 2.07
N SER A 214 -1.66 31.52 1.37
CA SER A 214 -1.86 32.88 1.85
C SER A 214 -2.83 33.63 0.95
N LEU A 215 -3.48 34.65 1.49
CA LEU A 215 -4.46 35.44 0.76
C LEU A 215 -4.25 36.92 1.10
N VAL A 216 -4.01 37.72 0.08
CA VAL A 216 -4.02 39.18 0.20
C VAL A 216 -5.43 39.67 -0.12
N VAL A 217 -6.05 40.36 0.84
CA VAL A 217 -7.35 41.01 0.67
C VAL A 217 -7.12 42.48 0.45
N GLY A 218 -7.36 42.97 -0.77
CA GLY A 218 -7.37 44.39 -1.12
C GLY A 218 -8.76 44.99 -0.87
N ILE A 219 -8.81 46.10 -0.15
CA ILE A 219 -10.05 46.79 0.23
C ILE A 219 -10.14 48.08 -0.58
N HIS A 220 -11.15 48.16 -1.44
CA HIS A 220 -11.40 49.32 -2.29
C HIS A 220 -12.78 49.89 -1.98
N SER A 221 -12.87 51.20 -1.76
CA SER A 221 -14.15 51.89 -1.53
C SER A 221 -14.10 53.27 -2.14
N ASP A 222 -15.21 53.67 -2.78
CA ASP A 222 -15.42 55.02 -3.29
C ASP A 222 -15.91 55.99 -2.19
N GLU A 223 -16.37 55.46 -1.05
CA GLU A 223 -16.82 56.22 0.12
C GLU A 223 -15.76 56.23 1.23
N ALA A 224 -15.74 57.30 2.03
CA ALA A 224 -14.78 57.42 3.13
C ALA A 224 -15.04 56.36 4.22
N ILE A 225 -14.03 55.53 4.46
CA ILE A 225 -14.04 54.56 5.56
C ILE A 225 -13.69 55.29 6.87
N SER A 226 -14.59 55.22 7.84
CA SER A 226 -14.47 55.77 9.19
C SER A 226 -14.28 54.64 10.19
N GLY A 227 -13.05 54.49 10.69
CA GLY A 227 -12.66 53.43 11.63
C GLY A 227 -12.24 52.11 10.97
N PRO A 228 -11.90 51.08 11.77
CA PRO A 228 -11.35 49.82 11.27
C PRO A 228 -12.39 49.02 10.48
N ALA A 229 -11.99 48.56 9.29
CA ALA A 229 -12.73 47.56 8.53
C ALA A 229 -12.56 46.16 9.14
N GLU A 230 -13.67 45.43 9.25
CA GLU A 230 -13.71 44.05 9.73
C GLU A 230 -13.65 43.09 8.53
N VAL A 231 -12.61 42.26 8.51
CA VAL A 231 -12.42 41.22 7.49
C VAL A 231 -12.92 39.90 8.06
N TYR A 232 -13.87 39.31 7.35
CA TYR A 232 -14.45 38.01 7.61
C TYR A 232 -13.95 37.01 6.58
N LEU A 233 -13.58 35.82 7.04
CA LEU A 233 -13.33 34.65 6.22
C LEU A 233 -14.35 33.58 6.63
N ASP A 234 -15.09 33.05 5.66
CA ASP A 234 -16.14 32.04 5.87
C ASP A 234 -17.09 32.42 7.02
N ASN A 235 -17.51 33.69 7.00
CA ASN A 235 -18.43 34.29 7.97
C ASN A 235 -17.90 34.40 9.41
N ARG A 236 -16.58 34.27 9.62
CA ARG A 236 -15.90 34.50 10.91
C ARG A 236 -14.95 35.69 10.80
N ILE A 237 -14.99 36.60 11.77
CA ILE A 237 -14.02 37.72 11.83
C ILE A 237 -12.62 37.14 12.03
N VAL A 238 -11.73 37.40 11.08
CA VAL A 238 -10.33 36.97 11.14
C VAL A 238 -9.38 38.12 11.47
N ARG A 239 -9.72 39.35 11.08
CA ARG A 239 -8.84 40.51 11.23
C ARG A 239 -9.64 41.82 11.24
N LYS A 240 -9.21 42.81 12.00
CA LYS A 240 -9.70 44.21 11.90
C LYS A 240 -8.56 45.11 11.44
N THR A 241 -8.79 45.97 10.46
CA THR A 241 -7.71 46.73 9.82
C THR A 241 -8.11 48.16 9.52
N ASP A 242 -7.13 49.06 9.64
CA ASP A 242 -7.23 50.44 9.14
C ASP A 242 -6.49 50.61 7.80
N SER A 243 -5.81 49.56 7.33
CA SER A 243 -5.06 49.55 6.06
C SER A 243 -5.93 49.09 4.89
N GLY A 244 -5.69 49.64 3.70
CA GLY A 244 -6.37 49.25 2.45
C GLY A 244 -6.06 47.84 1.96
N SER A 245 -5.20 47.08 2.64
CA SER A 245 -4.98 45.66 2.37
C SER A 245 -4.64 44.87 3.62
N VAL A 246 -4.91 43.56 3.60
CA VAL A 246 -4.61 42.61 4.68
C VAL A 246 -4.06 41.31 4.12
N LEU A 247 -2.94 40.84 4.65
CA LEU A 247 -2.46 39.49 4.41
C LEU A 247 -3.05 38.52 5.44
N LEU A 248 -3.70 37.48 4.96
CA LEU A 248 -4.12 36.31 5.71
C LEU A 248 -3.19 35.15 5.38
N THR A 249 -2.58 34.53 6.39
CA THR A 249 -1.64 33.41 6.22
C THR A 249 -2.22 32.13 6.80
N ALA A 250 -1.63 30.99 6.42
CA ALA A 250 -1.99 29.69 6.94
C ALA A 250 -3.45 29.28 6.66
N LEU A 251 -3.95 29.64 5.47
CA LEU A 251 -5.28 29.26 5.01
C LEU A 251 -5.26 27.85 4.43
N ASN A 252 -6.29 27.07 4.73
CA ASN A 252 -6.44 25.77 4.09
C ASN A 252 -6.65 25.98 2.58
N PRO A 253 -6.11 25.13 1.71
CA PRO A 253 -6.41 25.22 0.28
C PRO A 253 -7.89 24.97 0.01
N GLY A 254 -8.48 25.74 -0.91
CA GLY A 254 -9.88 25.62 -1.27
C GLY A 254 -10.59 26.96 -1.48
N SER A 255 -11.90 26.89 -1.67
CA SER A 255 -12.77 28.06 -1.88
C SER A 255 -13.10 28.69 -0.53
N HIS A 256 -12.73 29.96 -0.35
CA HIS A 256 -13.07 30.75 0.82
C HIS A 256 -13.93 31.96 0.45
N LEU A 257 -14.94 32.23 1.27
CA LEU A 257 -15.72 33.46 1.14
C LEU A 257 -15.06 34.56 1.98
N VAL A 258 -14.60 35.62 1.31
CA VAL A 258 -14.08 36.81 1.97
C VAL A 258 -15.17 37.86 1.99
N THR A 259 -15.45 38.42 3.16
CA THR A 259 -16.39 39.53 3.32
C THR A 259 -15.70 40.64 4.10
N VAL A 260 -15.73 41.86 3.59
CA VAL A 260 -15.20 43.03 4.27
C VAL A 260 -16.36 43.95 4.64
N LYS A 261 -16.43 44.36 5.90
CA LYS A 261 -17.43 45.30 6.41
C LYS A 261 -16.74 46.52 7.02
N ALA A 262 -17.14 47.71 6.62
CA ALA A 262 -16.65 48.97 7.17
C ALA A 262 -17.81 49.82 7.71
N ASN A 263 -17.48 50.84 8.51
CA ASN A 263 -18.45 51.80 9.08
C ASN A 263 -19.60 51.12 9.85
N GLY A 264 -19.29 50.11 10.66
CA GLY A 264 -20.32 49.36 11.41
C GLY A 264 -21.23 48.49 10.54
N GLY A 265 -20.83 48.20 9.29
CA GLY A 265 -21.56 47.33 8.35
C GLY A 265 -22.37 48.08 7.29
N THR A 266 -22.33 49.41 7.25
CA THR A 266 -23.01 50.19 6.20
C THR A 266 -22.30 50.06 4.85
N LEU A 267 -21.00 49.81 4.85
CA LEU A 267 -20.22 49.49 3.65
C LEU A 267 -19.83 48.02 3.71
N GLN A 268 -20.20 47.24 2.68
CA GLN A 268 -19.84 45.82 2.62
C GLN A 268 -19.53 45.37 1.19
N GLY A 269 -18.65 44.39 1.09
CA GLY A 269 -18.32 43.70 -0.15
C GLY A 269 -17.89 42.26 0.14
N SER A 270 -18.17 41.36 -0.78
CA SER A 270 -17.83 39.94 -0.64
C SER A 270 -17.31 39.39 -1.96
N ALA A 271 -16.30 38.52 -1.89
CA ALA A 271 -15.84 37.73 -3.02
C ALA A 271 -15.46 36.33 -2.57
N THR A 272 -15.74 35.36 -3.44
CA THR A 272 -15.25 33.99 -3.26
C THR A 272 -13.90 33.86 -3.96
N VAL A 273 -12.87 33.47 -3.21
CA VAL A 273 -11.51 33.29 -3.71
C VAL A 273 -11.07 31.84 -3.52
N SER A 274 -10.45 31.28 -4.54
CA SER A 274 -9.85 29.95 -4.47
C SER A 274 -8.40 30.09 -4.02
N VAL A 275 -8.11 29.71 -2.78
CA VAL A 275 -6.75 29.70 -2.24
C VAL A 275 -6.06 28.42 -2.69
N GLN A 276 -4.99 28.58 -3.46
CA GLN A 276 -4.16 27.46 -3.90
C GLN A 276 -3.16 27.05 -2.81
N SER A 277 -2.76 25.79 -2.84
CA SER A 277 -1.85 25.23 -1.84
C SER A 277 -0.46 25.86 -1.91
N GLY A 278 0.00 26.47 -0.82
CA GLY A 278 1.32 27.09 -0.71
C GLY A 278 1.54 28.38 -1.53
N GLU A 279 0.52 28.86 -2.26
CA GLU A 279 0.59 30.11 -3.03
C GLU A 279 -0.05 31.28 -2.28
N THR A 280 0.25 32.50 -2.74
CA THR A 280 -0.45 33.71 -2.29
C THR A 280 -1.51 34.06 -3.32
N SER A 281 -2.78 33.91 -2.97
CA SER A 281 -3.92 34.35 -3.77
C SER A 281 -4.27 35.80 -3.44
N GLU A 282 -4.99 36.48 -4.33
CA GLU A 282 -5.43 37.85 -4.12
C GLU A 282 -6.95 37.95 -4.29
N ALA A 283 -7.59 38.73 -3.41
CA ALA A 283 -9.01 39.07 -3.49
C ALA A 283 -9.18 40.57 -3.36
N ASN A 284 -9.66 41.23 -4.41
CA ASN A 284 -9.98 42.65 -4.40
C ASN A 284 -11.48 42.83 -4.14
N ILE A 285 -11.79 43.43 -3.00
CA ILE A 285 -13.15 43.61 -2.51
C ILE A 285 -13.54 45.07 -2.68
N GLU A 286 -14.53 45.31 -3.53
CA GLU A 286 -15.20 46.60 -3.65
C GLU A 286 -16.29 46.71 -2.57
N LEU A 287 -16.17 47.72 -1.71
CA LEU A 287 -17.17 48.03 -0.71
C LEU A 287 -18.26 48.93 -1.30
N LYS A 288 -19.51 48.48 -1.19
CA LYS A 288 -20.70 49.24 -1.61
C LYS A 288 -21.60 49.49 -0.41
N ALA A 289 -22.38 50.57 -0.45
CA ALA A 289 -23.39 50.85 0.56
C ALA A 289 -24.40 49.69 0.62
N GLY A 290 -24.48 49.04 1.77
CA GLY A 290 -25.43 47.96 2.02
C GLY A 290 -26.85 48.51 1.98
N ALA A 291 -27.72 47.89 1.18
CA ALA A 291 -29.15 48.20 1.20
C ALA A 291 -29.68 47.99 2.62
N ALA A 292 -30.00 49.09 3.32
CA ALA A 292 -30.65 49.03 4.61
C ALA A 292 -31.98 48.29 4.46
N LEU A 293 -32.18 47.20 5.20
CA LEU A 293 -33.49 46.60 5.38
C LEU A 293 -34.38 47.62 6.10
N THR A 294 -35.10 48.45 5.35
CA THR A 294 -36.16 49.29 5.86
C THR A 294 -37.29 48.40 6.35
N ASN A 295 -37.36 48.16 7.66
CA ASN A 295 -38.55 47.66 8.33
C ASN A 295 -39.64 48.75 8.24
N ALA A 296 -40.37 48.80 7.14
CA ALA A 296 -41.60 49.56 7.02
C ALA A 296 -42.75 48.71 7.58
N ASN A 297 -43.17 49.01 8.81
CA ASN A 297 -44.38 48.48 9.42
C ASN A 297 -45.60 49.06 8.66
N PRO A 298 -46.53 48.27 8.10
CA PRO A 298 -47.72 48.82 7.45
C PRO A 298 -48.70 49.36 8.52
N PRO A 299 -49.41 50.49 8.26
CA PRO A 299 -50.42 50.99 9.17
C PRO A 299 -51.64 50.06 9.20
N ALA A 300 -52.21 49.87 10.40
CA ALA A 300 -53.45 49.14 10.61
C ALA A 300 -54.64 49.87 9.95
N PRO A 301 -55.57 49.15 9.30
CA PRO A 301 -56.80 49.74 8.81
C PRO A 301 -57.81 49.91 9.95
N ASP A 302 -58.37 51.12 10.05
CA ASP A 302 -59.61 51.42 10.77
C ASP A 302 -60.84 50.83 10.04
#